data_AF-A0A520QX53-F1
#
_entry.id   AF-A0A520QX53-F1
#
_cell.length_a   1.000
_cell.length_b   1.000
_cell.length_c   1.000
_cell.angle_alpha   90.00
_cell.angle_beta   90.00
_cell.angle_gamma   90.00
#
_symmetry.space_group_name_H-M   'P 1'
#
loop_
_entity.id
_entity.type
_entity.pdbx_description
1 polymer ?
#
loop_
_entity_poly.entity_id
_entity_poly.type
_entity_poly.pdbx_seq_one_letter_code
_entity_poly.pdbx_strand_id
1 'polypeptide(L)' 'METRDLRDAAGDLVVDTDVCIVGTGPAGIAVALEVARSGARVVLLEGGGRS' A
#
# COMPACT_ATOMS: atom_id res chain seq x y z
N MET A 1 -6.01 -7.39 5.62
CA MET A 1 -5.17 -6.28 5.15
C MET A 1 -4.38 -5.79 6.33
N GLU A 2 -3.07 -6.07 6.35
CA GLU A 2 -2.17 -5.54 7.37
C GLU A 2 -1.92 -4.05 7.07
N THR A 3 -1.94 -3.21 8.09
CA THR A 3 -1.55 -1.80 7.98
C THR A 3 -0.30 -1.56 8.83
N ARG A 4 0.66 -0.83 8.26
CA ARG A 4 1.92 -0.47 8.92
C ARG A 4 2.13 1.03 8.78
N ASP A 5 2.42 1.69 9.90
CA ASP A 5 2.83 3.09 9.89
C ASP A 5 4.33 3.16 9.59
N LEU A 6 4.70 3.85 8.51
CA LEU A 6 6.11 3.95 8.12
C LEU A 6 6.90 4.91 9.03
N ARG A 7 6.23 5.73 9.84
CA ARG A 7 6.89 6.57 10.85
C ARG A 7 7.52 5.75 11.98
N ASP A 8 7.05 4.53 12.19
CA ASP A 8 7.58 3.60 13.18
C ASP A 8 8.76 2.77 12.64
N ALA A 9 9.11 2.91 11.34
CA ALA A 9 10.23 2.18 10.76
C ALA A 9 11.57 2.80 11.19
N ALA A 10 12.47 1.96 11.73
CA ALA A 10 13.83 2.38 12.04
C ALA A 10 14.72 2.26 10.79
N GLY A 11 15.08 3.42 10.21
CA GLY A 11 15.97 3.50 9.06
C GLY A 11 15.28 3.22 7.71
N ASP A 12 16.08 2.89 6.70
CA ASP A 12 15.57 2.62 5.35
C ASP A 12 14.73 1.33 5.34
N LEU A 13 13.55 1.41 4.71
CA LEU A 13 12.64 0.29 4.56
C LEU A 13 12.53 -0.12 3.08
N VAL A 14 12.72 -1.40 2.82
CA VAL A 14 12.39 -2.01 1.53
C VAL A 14 11.07 -2.77 1.66
N VAL A 15 10.11 -2.44 0.80
CA VAL A 15 8.83 -3.16 0.69
C VAL A 15 8.83 -3.95 -0.63
N ASP A 16 9.00 -5.26 -0.53
CA ASP A 16 8.99 -6.17 -1.68
C ASP A 16 7.55 -6.51 -2.08
N THR A 17 7.16 -6.15 -3.31
CA THR A 17 5.82 -6.33 -3.84
C THR A 17 5.86 -6.32 -5.36
N ASP A 18 4.81 -6.83 -6.01
CA ASP A 18 4.73 -6.84 -7.47
C ASP A 18 4.22 -5.49 -7.99
N VAL A 19 3.28 -4.86 -7.26
CA VAL A 19 2.74 -3.53 -7.56
C VAL A 19 2.62 -2.68 -6.30
N CYS A 20 3.07 -1.43 -6.38
CA CYS A 20 2.85 -0.39 -5.37
C CYS A 20 1.94 0.71 -5.93
N ILE A 21 0.85 1.00 -5.23
CA ILE A 21 -0.12 2.04 -5.59
C ILE A 21 0.00 3.18 -4.58
N VAL A 22 0.30 4.38 -5.07
CA VAL A 22 0.43 5.60 -4.25
C VAL A 22 -0.90 6.37 -4.27
N GLY A 23 -1.50 6.53 -3.10
CA GLY A 23 -2.81 7.10 -2.84
C GLY A 23 -3.86 6.03 -2.51
N THR A 24 -4.45 6.08 -1.31
CA THR A 24 -5.53 5.15 -0.89
C THR A 24 -6.92 5.76 -1.01
N GLY A 25 -7.11 6.68 -1.96
CA GLY A 25 -8.44 7.19 -2.32
C GLY A 25 -9.28 6.16 -3.08
N PRO A 26 -10.52 6.49 -3.46
CA PRO A 26 -11.43 5.56 -4.16
C PRO A 26 -10.83 4.94 -5.42
N ALA A 27 -10.12 5.73 -6.24
CA ALA A 27 -9.46 5.24 -7.44
C ALA A 27 -8.32 4.26 -7.12
N GLY A 28 -7.47 4.59 -6.15
CA GLY A 28 -6.36 3.72 -5.73
C GLY A 28 -6.86 2.39 -5.17
N ILE A 29 -7.92 2.42 -4.36
CA ILE A 29 -8.57 1.21 -3.84
C ILE A 29 -9.15 0.37 -4.98
N ALA A 30 -9.87 0.98 -5.93
CA ALA A 30 -10.45 0.26 -7.06
C ALA A 30 -9.37 -0.46 -7.89
N VAL A 31 -8.27 0.24 -8.19
CA VAL A 31 -7.12 -0.36 -8.89
C VAL A 31 -6.50 -1.48 -8.07
N ALA A 32 -6.28 -1.28 -6.77
CA ALA A 32 -5.68 -2.29 -5.90
C ALA A 32 -6.48 -3.59 -5.86
N LEU A 33 -7.81 -3.48 -5.78
CA LEU A 33 -8.70 -4.64 -5.79
C LEU A 33 -8.62 -5.41 -7.10
N GLU A 34 -8.66 -4.72 -8.24
CA GLU A 34 -8.58 -5.38 -9.56
C GLU A 34 -7.21 -6.01 -9.80
N VAL A 35 -6.12 -5.33 -9.41
CA VAL A 35 -4.77 -5.88 -9.52
C VAL A 35 -4.60 -7.08 -8.58
N ALA A 36 -5.11 -7.02 -7.35
CA ALA A 36 -5.04 -8.15 -6.42
C ALA A 36 -5.79 -9.39 -6.94
N ARG A 37 -6.90 -9.21 -7.68
CA ARG A 37 -7.63 -10.31 -8.33
C ARG A 37 -6.83 -11.06 -9.39
N SER A 38 -5.77 -10.45 -9.94
CA SER A 38 -4.81 -11.12 -10.83
C SER A 38 -3.83 -12.04 -10.11
N GLY A 39 -3.79 -12.01 -8.77
CA GLY A 39 -2.84 -12.75 -7.94
C GLY A 39 -1.55 -12.00 -7.62
N ALA A 40 -1.40 -10.76 -8.09
CA ALA A 40 -0.27 -9.91 -7.75
C ALA A 40 -0.27 -9.52 -6.26
N ARG A 41 0.90 -9.44 -5.66
CA ARG A 41 1.12 -8.80 -4.36
C ARG A 41 1.01 -7.30 -4.55
N VAL A 42 0.06 -6.69 -3.86
CA VAL A 42 -0.25 -5.26 -3.98
C VAL A 42 0.00 -4.57 -2.65
N VAL A 43 0.74 -3.47 -2.70
CA VAL A 43 0.90 -2.52 -1.59
C VAL A 43 0.19 -1.23 -1.93
N LEU A 44 -0.54 -0.70 -0.96
CA LEU A 44 -1.13 0.63 -0.99
C LEU A 44 -0.34 1.54 -0.05
N LEU A 45 0.08 2.70 -0.55
CA LEU A 45 0.79 3.72 0.21
C LEU A 45 -0.04 5.00 0.25
N GLU A 46 -0.16 5.63 1.41
CA GLU A 46 -0.89 6.89 1.59
C GLU A 46 -0.11 7.79 2.55
N GLY A 47 -0.22 9.11 2.36
CA GLY A 47 0.42 10.10 3.24
C GLY A 47 -0.37 10.38 4.53
N GLY A 48 -1.67 10.11 4.54
CA GLY A 48 -2.52 10.14 5.73
C GLY A 48 -2.41 8.91 6.64
N GLY A 49 -2.84 9.03 7.90
CA GLY A 49 -2.89 7.92 8.87
C GLY A 49 -2.84 8.37 10.33
N ARG A 50 -3.63 7.69 11.20
CA ARG A 50 -3.85 7.90 12.65
C ARG A 50 -3.51 9.31 13.16
N SER A 51 -4.53 10.16 13.26
CA SER A 51 -4.55 11.33 14.14
C SER A 51 -4.63 10.91 15.61
#